data_AF-A0A017THT7-F1
#
_entry.id   AF-A0A017THT7-F1
#
_cell.length_a   1.000
_cell.length_b   1.000
_cell.length_c   1.000
_cell.angle_alpha   90.00
_cell.angle_beta   90.00
_cell.angle_gamma   90.00
#
_symmetry.space_group_name_H-M   'P 1'
#
loop_
_entity.id
_entity.type
_entity.pdbx_description
1 polymer ?
#
loop_
_entity_poly.entity_id
_entity_poly.type
_entity_poly.pdbx_seq_one_letter_code
_entity_poly.pdbx_strand_id
1 'polypeptide(L)'
;MGLLSWLGLQRESSFPNLDALLRELRQALPDDEGVVLRYIAIVVVLLGKVACVDGRFSRKEEELLRALLAHVEGLSAGAIEAVCTALEGKLPSIHEQELDRCYRELKSLCDADERARVVRLLIQLAAADGAPTEAERAEIERIAEELGVPLEEIAPDLNAPPPPA
;
A
#
# COMPACT_ATOMS: atom_id res chain seq x y z
N MET A 1 9.15 28.57 -19.67
CA MET A 1 7.73 28.23 -19.43
C MET A 1 7.25 27.40 -20.62
N GLY A 2 7.14 26.08 -20.45
CA GLY A 2 6.95 25.15 -21.57
C GLY A 2 5.48 24.85 -21.87
N LEU A 3 5.17 24.66 -23.15
CA LEU A 3 3.83 24.36 -23.68
C LEU A 3 3.17 23.12 -23.02
N LEU A 4 3.97 22.22 -22.46
CA LEU A 4 3.53 21.01 -21.76
C LEU A 4 2.81 21.32 -20.43
N SER A 5 3.16 22.43 -19.77
CA SER A 5 2.51 22.90 -18.54
C SER A 5 1.07 23.38 -18.78
N TRP A 6 0.76 23.78 -20.01
CA TRP A 6 -0.54 24.36 -20.40
C TRP A 6 -1.56 23.28 -20.82
N LEU A 7 -1.10 22.07 -21.15
CA LEU A 7 -1.94 20.94 -21.58
C LEU A 7 -2.39 20.01 -20.44
N GLY A 8 -2.05 20.30 -19.18
CA GLY A 8 -2.50 19.51 -18.02
C GLY A 8 -1.91 18.09 -17.95
N LEU A 9 -0.83 17.81 -18.70
CA LEU A 9 -0.21 16.49 -18.82
C LEU A 9 1.13 16.39 -18.06
N GLN A 10 1.14 16.71 -16.77
CA GLN A 10 2.18 16.19 -15.87
C GLN A 10 1.54 15.16 -14.93
N ARG A 11 1.27 13.96 -15.46
CA ARG A 11 0.93 12.74 -14.72
C ARG A 11 1.55 11.54 -15.45
N GLU A 12 2.86 11.37 -15.36
CA GLU A 12 3.56 10.16 -15.85
C GLU A 12 4.47 9.54 -14.78
N SER A 13 4.23 9.82 -13.51
CA SER A 13 4.90 9.13 -12.40
C SER A 13 3.90 8.22 -11.71
N SER A 14 3.49 7.14 -12.38
CA SER A 14 2.63 6.10 -11.82
C SER A 14 3.13 4.73 -12.27
N PHE A 15 3.06 3.72 -11.41
CA PHE A 15 3.34 2.35 -11.82
C PHE A 15 2.14 1.83 -12.64
N PRO A 16 2.34 1.47 -13.92
CA PRO A 16 1.23 1.03 -14.78
C PRO A 16 0.75 -0.38 -14.45
N ASN A 17 1.62 -1.17 -13.79
CA ASN A 17 1.32 -2.54 -13.38
C ASN A 17 2.23 -3.02 -12.24
N LEU A 18 1.83 -4.14 -11.63
CA LEU A 18 2.61 -4.83 -10.60
C LEU A 18 4.03 -5.19 -11.05
N ASP A 19 4.22 -5.57 -12.32
CA ASP A 19 5.53 -5.94 -12.86
C ASP A 19 6.51 -4.76 -12.98
N ALA A 20 6.02 -3.54 -13.17
CA ALA A 20 6.83 -2.34 -13.13
C ALA A 20 7.29 -2.04 -11.70
N LEU A 21 6.39 -2.16 -10.73
CA LEU A 21 6.73 -1.99 -9.32
C LEU A 21 7.74 -3.06 -8.86
N LEU A 22 7.53 -4.32 -9.22
CA LEU A 22 8.46 -5.42 -8.92
C LEU A 22 9.86 -5.19 -9.49
N ARG A 23 9.97 -4.59 -10.68
CA ARG A 23 11.27 -4.27 -11.28
C ARG A 23 12.01 -3.19 -10.51
N GLU A 24 11.33 -2.13 -10.10
CA GLU A 24 11.94 -1.10 -9.24
C GLU A 24 12.34 -1.68 -7.89
N LEU A 25 11.46 -2.46 -7.25
CA LEU A 25 11.76 -3.12 -5.98
C LEU A 25 12.96 -4.05 -6.10
N ARG A 26 13.10 -4.79 -7.20
CA ARG A 26 14.26 -5.66 -7.43
C ARG A 26 15.56 -4.90 -7.70
N GLN A 27 15.48 -3.68 -8.23
CA GLN A 27 16.66 -2.81 -8.37
C GLN A 27 17.06 -2.20 -7.02
N ALA A 28 16.07 -1.80 -6.22
CA ALA A 28 16.23 -1.28 -4.88
C ALA A 28 16.76 -2.34 -3.91
N LEU A 29 16.30 -3.58 -4.05
CA LEU A 29 16.52 -4.71 -3.15
C LEU A 29 17.06 -5.92 -3.92
N PRO A 30 18.31 -5.85 -4.41
CA PRO A 30 18.87 -6.91 -5.26
C PRO A 30 19.12 -8.22 -4.50
N ASP A 31 19.33 -8.13 -3.19
CA ASP A 31 19.71 -9.26 -2.32
C ASP A 31 18.51 -9.93 -1.61
N ASP A 32 17.32 -9.34 -1.71
CA ASP A 32 16.10 -9.87 -1.08
C ASP A 32 15.44 -10.96 -1.92
N GLU A 33 14.72 -11.87 -1.25
CA GLU A 33 14.04 -12.96 -1.91
C GLU A 33 12.88 -12.47 -2.78
N GLY A 34 12.71 -13.06 -3.97
CA GLY A 34 11.65 -12.65 -4.90
C GLY A 34 10.23 -12.78 -4.33
N VAL A 35 10.02 -13.66 -3.34
CA VAL A 35 8.76 -13.80 -2.61
C VAL A 35 8.52 -12.58 -1.70
N VAL A 36 9.55 -12.12 -0.99
CA VAL A 36 9.50 -10.92 -0.15
C VAL A 36 9.21 -9.68 -0.99
N LEU A 37 9.90 -9.52 -2.12
CA LEU A 37 9.64 -8.42 -3.06
C LEU A 37 8.20 -8.41 -3.57
N ARG A 38 7.64 -9.59 -3.82
CA ARG A 38 6.26 -9.74 -4.28
C ARG A 38 5.24 -9.44 -3.21
N TYR A 39 5.48 -9.89 -1.99
CA TYR A 39 4.69 -9.50 -0.83
C TYR A 39 4.69 -7.98 -0.66
N ILE A 40 5.85 -7.34 -0.64
CA ILE A 40 6.00 -5.88 -0.51
C ILE A 40 5.25 -5.17 -1.65
N ALA A 41 5.43 -5.61 -2.89
CA ALA A 41 4.75 -5.01 -4.03
C ALA A 41 3.23 -5.05 -3.87
N ILE A 42 2.67 -6.19 -3.47
CA ILE A 42 1.23 -6.33 -3.26
C ILE A 42 0.76 -5.43 -2.12
N VAL A 43 1.45 -5.42 -0.98
CA VAL A 43 1.11 -4.56 0.17
C VAL A 43 1.12 -3.09 -0.22
N VAL A 44 2.15 -2.63 -0.93
CA VAL A 44 2.25 -1.26 -1.45
C VAL A 44 1.09 -0.90 -2.37
N VAL A 45 0.66 -1.84 -3.22
CA VAL A 45 -0.49 -1.65 -4.10
C VAL A 45 -1.78 -1.48 -3.32
N LEU A 46 -2.00 -2.31 -2.30
CA LEU A 46 -3.18 -2.20 -1.44
C LEU A 46 -3.17 -0.92 -0.61
N LEU A 47 -2.00 -0.51 -0.09
CA LEU A 47 -1.82 0.75 0.62
C LEU A 47 -2.12 1.94 -0.29
N GLY A 48 -1.56 1.95 -1.50
CA GLY A 48 -1.84 2.97 -2.50
C GLY A 48 -3.32 3.03 -2.89
N LYS A 49 -4.02 1.90 -2.91
CA LYS A 49 -5.46 1.85 -3.20
C LYS A 49 -6.30 2.52 -2.12
N VAL A 50 -5.97 2.32 -0.84
CA VAL A 50 -6.66 2.95 0.29
C VAL A 50 -6.33 4.45 0.36
N ALA A 51 -5.05 4.80 0.29
CA ALA A 51 -4.59 6.19 0.36
C ALA A 51 -5.01 7.05 -0.85
N CYS A 52 -5.29 6.42 -2.00
CA CYS A 52 -5.65 7.14 -3.21
C CYS A 52 -7.17 7.20 -3.46
N VAL A 53 -8.00 6.76 -2.49
CA VAL A 53 -9.47 6.88 -2.57
C VAL A 53 -9.90 8.35 -2.70
N ASP A 54 -9.21 9.27 -2.02
CA ASP A 54 -9.45 10.71 -2.11
C ASP A 54 -8.60 11.41 -3.20
N GLY A 55 -7.69 10.65 -3.84
CA GLY A 55 -6.79 11.09 -4.89
C GLY A 55 -5.55 11.86 -4.42
N ARG A 56 -5.16 11.79 -3.14
CA ARG A 56 -3.99 12.50 -2.59
C ARG A 56 -3.15 11.61 -1.67
N PHE A 57 -1.89 11.39 -2.04
CA PHE A 57 -0.90 10.80 -1.13
C PHE A 57 -0.06 11.90 -0.49
N SER A 58 -0.19 12.04 0.82
CA SER A 58 0.47 13.02 1.67
C SER A 58 1.83 12.53 2.18
N ARG A 59 2.68 13.46 2.63
CA ARG A 59 3.97 13.10 3.26
C ARG A 59 3.80 12.29 4.55
N LYS A 60 2.69 12.46 5.28
CA LYS A 60 2.40 11.69 6.49
C LYS A 60 2.13 10.22 6.17
N GLU A 61 1.41 9.96 5.10
CA GLU A 61 1.17 8.59 4.62
C GLU A 61 2.45 7.93 4.11
N GLU A 62 3.37 8.71 3.54
CA GLU A 62 4.71 8.21 3.19
C GLU A 62 5.56 7.86 4.43
N GLU A 63 5.54 8.71 5.45
CA GLU A 63 6.21 8.44 6.74
C GLU A 63 5.63 7.22 7.44
N LEU A 64 4.31 7.02 7.34
CA LEU A 64 3.66 5.84 7.90
C LEU A 64 3.90 4.61 7.05
N LEU A 65 3.90 4.69 5.72
CA LEU A 65 4.35 3.61 4.86
C LEU A 65 5.77 3.17 5.25
N ARG A 66 6.68 4.11 5.52
CA ARG A 66 8.04 3.83 6.04
C ARG A 66 7.98 3.11 7.38
N ALA A 67 7.18 3.60 8.33
CA ALA A 67 7.00 2.97 9.64
C ALA A 67 6.36 1.57 9.55
N LEU A 68 5.44 1.35 8.61
CA LEU A 68 4.74 0.09 8.38
C LEU A 68 5.68 -0.94 7.72
N LEU A 69 6.47 -0.53 6.73
CA LEU A 69 7.51 -1.36 6.13
C LEU A 69 8.59 -1.77 7.16
N ALA A 70 8.82 -0.95 8.19
CA ALA A 70 9.70 -1.31 9.32
C ALA A 70 9.15 -2.43 10.20
N HIS A 71 7.85 -2.72 10.15
CA HIS A 71 7.24 -3.84 10.87
C HIS A 71 7.23 -5.14 10.05
N VAL A 72 7.63 -5.09 8.77
CA VAL A 72 7.75 -6.30 7.95
C VAL A 72 9.04 -7.01 8.32
N GLU A 73 8.91 -8.18 8.95
CA GLU A 73 10.06 -9.02 9.27
C GLU A 73 10.87 -9.36 8.01
N GLY A 74 12.17 -9.08 8.04
CA GLY A 74 13.09 -9.32 6.92
C GLY A 74 13.48 -8.07 6.12
N LEU A 75 12.77 -6.94 6.27
CA LEU A 75 13.15 -5.69 5.61
C LEU A 75 14.21 -4.92 6.41
N SER A 76 15.37 -4.66 5.80
CA SER A 76 16.38 -3.81 6.41
C SER A 76 15.99 -2.32 6.35
N ALA A 77 16.55 -1.48 7.23
CA ALA A 77 16.34 -0.03 7.17
C ALA A 77 16.71 0.58 5.80
N GLY A 78 17.78 0.07 5.17
CA GLY A 78 18.17 0.48 3.82
C GLY A 78 17.17 0.02 2.76
N ALA A 79 16.56 -1.14 2.97
CA ALA A 79 15.53 -1.65 2.08
C ALA A 79 14.27 -0.79 2.12
N ILE A 80 13.84 -0.41 3.32
CA ILE A 80 12.69 0.47 3.55
C ILE A 80 12.89 1.82 2.85
N GLU A 81 14.06 2.45 3.01
CA GLU A 81 14.37 3.71 2.33
C GLU A 81 14.36 3.55 0.79
N ALA A 82 14.88 2.44 0.28
CA ALA A 82 14.89 2.17 -1.15
C ALA A 82 13.47 1.98 -1.71
N VAL A 83 12.58 1.32 -0.95
CA VAL A 83 11.15 1.20 -1.29
C VAL A 83 10.47 2.58 -1.25
N CYS A 84 10.65 3.36 -0.18
CA CYS A 84 10.06 4.69 -0.09
C CYS A 84 10.54 5.61 -1.23
N THR A 85 11.83 5.58 -1.54
CA THR A 85 12.42 6.34 -2.67
C THR A 85 11.85 5.88 -4.02
N ALA A 86 11.65 4.57 -4.22
CA ALA A 86 11.06 4.03 -5.44
C ALA A 86 9.59 4.48 -5.62
N LEU A 87 8.88 4.69 -4.51
CA LEU A 87 7.48 5.11 -4.46
C LEU A 87 7.31 6.64 -4.39
N GLU A 88 8.38 7.39 -4.15
CA GLU A 88 8.34 8.85 -4.02
C GLU A 88 7.75 9.50 -5.29
N GLY A 89 6.59 10.14 -5.13
CA GLY A 89 5.86 10.76 -6.25
C GLY A 89 5.28 9.79 -7.28
N LYS A 90 5.30 8.48 -7.00
CA LYS A 90 4.80 7.41 -7.86
C LYS A 90 3.81 6.49 -7.15
N LEU A 91 2.52 6.74 -7.36
CA LEU A 91 1.48 5.81 -6.91
C LEU A 91 1.22 4.74 -7.97
N PRO A 92 0.94 3.49 -7.56
CA PRO A 92 0.48 2.47 -8.50
C PRO A 92 -0.95 2.76 -8.96
N SER A 93 -1.12 3.10 -10.24
CA SER A 93 -2.44 3.17 -10.90
C SER A 93 -2.78 1.82 -11.52
N ILE A 94 -2.94 0.81 -10.66
CA ILE A 94 -3.14 -0.58 -11.06
C ILE A 94 -4.60 -0.84 -11.47
N HIS A 95 -4.77 -1.53 -12.59
CA HIS A 95 -6.08 -1.94 -13.10
C HIS A 95 -6.74 -2.98 -12.18
N GLU A 96 -8.08 -2.99 -12.14
CA GLU A 96 -8.88 -3.89 -11.28
C GLU A 96 -8.55 -5.38 -11.48
N GLN A 97 -8.27 -5.80 -12.72
CA GLN A 97 -7.86 -7.18 -13.03
C GLN A 97 -6.51 -7.58 -12.40
N GLU A 98 -5.60 -6.63 -12.20
CA GLU A 98 -4.34 -6.88 -11.52
C GLU A 98 -4.51 -6.88 -10.00
N LEU A 99 -5.51 -6.18 -9.46
CA LEU A 99 -5.87 -6.26 -8.04
C LEU A 99 -6.39 -7.66 -7.69
N ASP A 100 -7.24 -8.27 -8.52
CA ASP A 100 -7.69 -9.66 -8.33
C ASP A 100 -6.51 -10.66 -8.28
N ARG A 101 -5.46 -10.36 -9.05
CA ARG A 101 -4.21 -11.13 -9.00
C ARG A 101 -3.47 -10.88 -7.70
N CYS A 102 -3.37 -9.64 -7.24
CA CYS A 102 -2.76 -9.27 -5.96
C CYS A 102 -3.44 -9.98 -4.78
N TYR A 103 -4.78 -10.00 -4.72
CA TYR A 103 -5.51 -10.70 -3.65
C TYR A 103 -5.25 -12.20 -3.64
N ARG A 104 -5.26 -12.85 -4.81
CA ARG A 104 -4.97 -14.28 -4.93
C ARG A 104 -3.54 -14.60 -4.54
N GLU A 105 -2.58 -13.80 -4.99
CA GLU A 105 -1.18 -13.97 -4.62
C GLU A 105 -0.99 -13.77 -3.11
N LEU A 106 -1.56 -12.71 -2.52
CA LEU A 106 -1.47 -12.49 -1.07
C LEU A 106 -2.10 -13.64 -0.26
N LYS A 107 -3.25 -14.17 -0.69
CA LYS A 107 -3.85 -15.37 -0.07
C LYS A 107 -2.97 -16.61 -0.16
N SER A 108 -2.14 -16.73 -1.20
CA SER A 108 -1.22 -17.85 -1.35
C SER A 108 0.08 -17.68 -0.55
N LEU A 109 0.46 -16.42 -0.29
CA LEU A 109 1.67 -16.07 0.45
C LEU A 109 1.44 -16.01 1.96
N CYS A 110 0.20 -15.71 2.38
CA CYS A 110 -0.13 -15.42 3.76
C CYS A 110 -1.20 -16.36 4.33
N ASP A 111 -1.02 -16.76 5.59
CA ASP A 111 -2.06 -17.39 6.38
C ASP A 111 -3.17 -16.41 6.82
N ALA A 112 -4.16 -16.89 7.58
CA ALA A 112 -5.29 -16.05 8.01
C ALA A 112 -4.85 -14.90 8.93
N ASP A 113 -3.92 -15.15 9.85
CA ASP A 113 -3.44 -14.16 10.82
C ASP A 113 -2.59 -13.09 10.13
N GLU A 114 -1.76 -13.50 9.16
CA GLU A 114 -0.98 -12.60 8.32
C GLU A 114 -1.88 -11.71 7.45
N ARG A 115 -2.96 -12.24 6.88
CA ARG A 115 -3.93 -11.42 6.14
C ARG A 115 -4.63 -10.41 7.05
N ALA A 116 -5.02 -10.80 8.26
CA ALA A 116 -5.59 -9.89 9.24
C ALA A 116 -4.60 -8.79 9.62
N ARG A 117 -3.31 -9.13 9.79
CA ARG A 117 -2.24 -8.14 9.99
C ARG A 117 -2.15 -7.16 8.83
N VAL A 118 -2.17 -7.62 7.57
CA VAL A 118 -2.16 -6.71 6.40
C VAL A 118 -3.33 -5.74 6.44
N VAL A 119 -4.55 -6.22 6.72
CA VAL A 119 -5.72 -5.33 6.82
C VAL A 119 -5.59 -4.32 7.96
N ARG A 120 -5.06 -4.73 9.12
CA ARG A 120 -4.75 -3.80 10.22
C ARG A 120 -3.72 -2.73 9.82
N LEU A 121 -2.74 -3.07 8.98
CA LEU A 121 -1.78 -2.10 8.45
C LEU A 121 -2.50 -1.07 7.54
N LEU A 122 -3.46 -1.49 6.73
CA LEU A 122 -4.27 -0.58 5.90
C LEU A 122 -5.08 0.39 6.78
N ILE A 123 -5.64 -0.10 7.90
CA ILE A 123 -6.39 0.72 8.85
C ILE A 123 -5.49 1.76 9.52
N GLN A 124 -4.30 1.35 9.95
CA GLN A 124 -3.32 2.27 10.55
C GLN A 124 -2.89 3.36 9.56
N LEU A 125 -2.74 3.00 8.27
CA LEU A 125 -2.46 3.98 7.23
C LEU A 125 -3.64 4.96 7.05
N ALA A 126 -4.87 4.47 6.94
CA ALA A 126 -6.03 5.37 6.79
C ALA A 126 -6.30 6.22 8.04
N ALA A 127 -5.82 5.78 9.21
CA ALA A 127 -5.90 6.54 10.46
C ALA A 127 -4.71 7.50 10.68
N ALA A 128 -3.82 7.62 9.69
CA ALA A 128 -2.59 8.42 9.72
C ALA A 128 -2.78 9.87 10.14
N ASP A 129 -3.77 10.50 9.52
CA ASP A 129 -4.02 11.94 9.58
C ASP A 129 -5.32 12.28 10.32
N GLY A 130 -6.00 11.26 10.86
CA GLY A 130 -7.26 11.39 11.54
C GLY A 130 -8.02 10.07 11.61
N ALA A 131 -9.34 10.14 11.80
CA ALA A 131 -10.16 8.96 11.63
C ALA A 131 -10.34 8.67 10.13
N PRO A 132 -10.28 7.39 9.70
CA PRO A 132 -10.55 7.02 8.31
C PRO A 132 -11.89 7.59 7.84
N THR A 133 -11.91 8.17 6.65
CA THR A 133 -13.13 8.62 5.98
C THR A 133 -14.05 7.44 5.68
N GLU A 134 -15.33 7.73 5.42
CA GLU A 134 -16.30 6.68 5.02
C GLU A 134 -15.86 5.95 3.75
N ALA A 135 -15.21 6.65 2.82
CA ALA A 135 -14.72 6.07 1.57
C ALA A 135 -13.52 5.14 1.79
N GLU A 136 -12.55 5.53 2.63
CA GLU A 136 -11.41 4.68 2.99
C GLU A 136 -11.87 3.46 3.78
N ARG A 137 -12.81 3.64 4.71
CA ARG A 137 -13.42 2.53 5.46
C ARG A 137 -14.08 1.52 4.52
N ALA A 138 -14.91 1.99 3.59
CA ALA A 138 -15.56 1.11 2.62
C ALA A 138 -14.55 0.35 1.77
N GLU A 139 -13.44 0.99 1.39
CA GLU A 139 -12.37 0.33 0.62
C GLU A 139 -11.61 -0.71 1.47
N ILE A 140 -11.33 -0.42 2.74
CA ILE A 140 -10.71 -1.37 3.67
C ILE A 140 -11.62 -2.57 3.91
N GLU A 141 -12.91 -2.36 4.14
CA GLU A 141 -13.90 -3.44 4.32
C GLU A 141 -13.95 -4.35 3.09
N ARG A 142 -13.92 -3.75 1.89
CA ARG A 142 -13.85 -4.47 0.62
C ARG A 142 -12.57 -5.30 0.49
N ILE A 143 -11.42 -4.72 0.83
CA ILE A 143 -10.14 -5.43 0.82
C ILE A 143 -10.15 -6.58 1.84
N ALA A 144 -10.74 -6.37 3.02
CA ALA A 144 -10.87 -7.40 4.05
C ALA A 144 -11.71 -8.58 3.56
N GLU A 145 -12.86 -8.30 2.94
CA GLU A 145 -13.71 -9.32 2.31
C GLU A 145 -12.95 -10.09 1.22
N GLU A 146 -12.27 -9.37 0.32
CA GLU A 146 -11.45 -9.96 -0.73
C GLU A 146 -10.28 -10.78 -0.20
N LEU A 147 -9.74 -10.48 0.99
CA LEU A 147 -8.72 -11.27 1.65
C LEU A 147 -9.28 -12.40 2.54
N GLY A 148 -10.61 -12.46 2.71
CA GLY A 148 -11.27 -13.42 3.59
C GLY A 148 -10.97 -13.17 5.07
N VAL A 149 -10.78 -11.91 5.46
CA VAL A 149 -10.60 -11.46 6.84
C VAL A 149 -11.97 -11.05 7.40
N PRO A 150 -12.43 -11.65 8.52
CA PRO A 150 -13.71 -11.29 9.12
C PRO A 150 -13.74 -9.83 9.59
N LEU A 151 -14.81 -9.09 9.26
CA LEU A 151 -14.95 -7.70 9.70
C LEU A 151 -14.96 -7.56 11.23
N GLU A 152 -15.47 -8.55 11.95
CA GLU A 152 -15.49 -8.58 13.41
C GLU A 152 -14.08 -8.51 14.03
N GLU A 153 -13.07 -9.02 13.31
CA GLU A 153 -11.68 -9.06 13.77
C GLU A 153 -10.96 -7.72 13.61
N ILE A 154 -11.42 -6.88 12.69
CA ILE A 154 -10.82 -5.58 12.35
C ILE A 154 -11.68 -4.38 12.77
N ALA A 155 -12.96 -4.60 13.10
CA ALA A 155 -13.88 -3.58 13.57
C ALA A 155 -13.39 -2.82 14.82
N PRO A 156 -12.69 -3.45 15.79
CA PRO A 156 -12.10 -2.71 16.91
C PRO A 156 -11.07 -1.67 16.43
N ASP A 157 -10.25 -2.03 15.45
CA ASP A 157 -9.19 -1.17 14.91
C ASP A 157 -9.76 -0.06 14.03
N LEU A 158 -10.77 -0.37 13.21
CA LEU A 158 -11.49 0.61 12.40
C LEU A 158 -12.19 1.68 13.25
N ASN A 159 -12.66 1.32 14.44
CA ASN A 159 -13.38 2.24 15.34
C ASN A 159 -12.46 2.86 16.40
N ALA A 160 -11.17 2.51 16.41
CA ALA A 160 -10.21 3.06 17.34
C ALA A 160 -9.96 4.54 17.03
N PRO A 161 -9.86 5.40 18.07
CA PRO A 161 -9.39 6.77 17.85
C PRO A 161 -7.94 6.74 17.32
N PRO A 162 -7.56 7.67 16.43
CA PRO A 162 -6.21 7.69 15.86
C PRO A 162 -5.16 7.79 16.98
N PRO A 163 -3.99 7.16 16.82
CA PRO A 163 -2.92 7.25 17.79
C PRO A 163 -2.51 8.72 18.00
N PRO A 164 -2.16 9.14 19.23
CA PRO A 164 -1.68 10.49 19.47
C PRO A 164 -0.38 10.73 18.68
N ALA A 165 -0.35 11.83 17.93
CA ALA A 165 0.79 12.30 17.13
C ALA A 165 2.02 12.65 17.98
#